data_AF-A0A455U461-F1
#
_entry.id   AF-A0A455U461-F1
#
_cell.length_a   1.000
_cell.length_b   1.000
_cell.length_c   1.000
_cell.angle_alpha   90.00
_cell.angle_beta   90.00
_cell.angle_gamma   90.00
#
_symmetry.space_group_name_H-M   'P 1'
#
loop_
_entity.id
_entity.type
_entity.pdbx_description
1 polymer ?
#
loop_
_entity_poly.entity_id
_entity_poly.type
_entity_poly.pdbx_seq_one_letter_code
_entity_poly.pdbx_strand_id
1 'polypeptide(L)' 'MQSMTNTDTLDVAATVAQIQQLEKAGADIVRVSVPDMDAAETFGQIKSSSMYRSLPTYILITK' A
#
# COMPACT_ATOMS: atom_id res chain seq x y z
N MET A 1 1.47 11.70 -10.22
CA MET A 1 2.80 11.08 -9.99
C MET A 1 2.60 9.64 -9.50
N GLN A 2 3.27 8.65 -10.12
CA GLN A 2 3.20 7.26 -9.66
C GLN A 2 4.43 6.93 -8.80
N SER A 3 4.24 6.18 -7.71
CA SER A 3 5.31 5.68 -6.85
C SER A 3 5.12 4.19 -6.57
N MET A 4 6.20 3.51 -6.20
CA MET A 4 6.21 2.09 -5.86
C MET A 4 6.72 1.93 -4.43
N THR A 5 6.05 1.07 -3.66
CA THR A 5 6.53 0.66 -2.34
C THR A 5 7.70 -0.30 -2.49
N ASN A 6 8.64 -0.23 -1.55
CA ASN A 6 9.83 -1.08 -1.49
C ASN A 6 9.89 -1.85 -0.16
N THR A 7 8.82 -1.78 0.62
CA THR A 7 8.63 -2.56 1.84
C THR A 7 8.11 -3.94 1.53
N ASP A 8 8.36 -4.88 2.44
CA ASP A 8 7.74 -6.19 2.39
C ASP A 8 6.24 -6.05 2.70
N THR A 9 5.39 -6.54 1.81
CA THR A 9 3.93 -6.46 1.94
C THR A 9 3.42 -7.24 3.15
N LEU A 10 4.21 -8.21 3.64
CA LEU A 10 3.94 -8.92 4.89
C LEU A 10 4.05 -8.01 6.12
N ASP A 11 4.83 -6.93 6.04
CA ASP A 11 4.89 -5.91 7.08
C ASP A 11 3.84 -4.81 6.82
N VAL A 12 2.66 -5.03 7.41
CA VAL A 12 1.52 -4.10 7.41
C VAL A 12 1.95 -2.71 7.86
N ALA A 13 2.70 -2.62 8.96
CA ALA A 13 3.03 -1.35 9.59
C ALA A 13 4.01 -0.55 8.72
N ALA A 14 5.06 -1.21 8.22
CA ALA A 14 6.03 -0.59 7.34
C ALA A 14 5.39 -0.15 6.01
N THR A 15 4.55 -1.00 5.42
CA THR A 15 3.87 -0.71 4.15
C THR A 15 2.90 0.45 4.30
N VAL A 16 2.10 0.50 5.37
CA VAL A 16 1.20 1.64 5.65
C VAL A 16 2.00 2.93 5.88
N ALA A 17 3.09 2.88 6.63
CA ALA A 17 3.94 4.05 6.87
C ALA A 17 4.55 4.58 5.56
N GLN A 18 4.99 3.69 4.68
CA GLN A 18 5.54 4.09 3.38
C GLN A 18 4.46 4.68 2.46
N ILE A 19 3.27 4.08 2.42
CA ILE A 19 2.13 4.62 1.66
C ILE A 19 1.81 6.05 2.12
N GLN A 20 1.77 6.31 3.43
CA GLN A 20 1.53 7.65 3.97
C GLN A 20 2.63 8.65 3.64
N GLN A 21 3.90 8.20 3.64
CA GLN A 21 5.01 9.06 3.22
C GLN A 21 4.90 9.44 1.74
N LEU A 22 4.57 8.46 0.88
CA LEU A 22 4.37 8.69 -0.54
C LEU A 22 3.17 9.62 -0.80
N GLU A 23 2.06 9.42 -0.08
CA GLU A 23 0.90 10.30 -0.16
C GLU A 23 1.24 11.74 0.28
N LYS A 24 1.93 11.92 1.42
CA LYS A 24 2.41 13.24 1.86
C LYS A 24 3.37 13.88 0.87
N ALA A 25 4.11 13.08 0.12
CA ALA A 25 4.97 13.54 -0.96
C ALA A 25 4.19 13.90 -2.25
N GLY A 26 2.88 13.66 -2.30
CA GLY A 26 2.03 13.95 -3.45
C GLY A 26 1.88 12.78 -4.44
N ALA A 27 2.03 11.53 -3.99
CA ALA A 27 1.78 10.37 -4.83
C ALA A 27 0.27 10.14 -5.05
N ASP A 28 -0.16 10.26 -6.30
CA ASP A 28 -1.55 9.96 -6.71
C ASP A 28 -1.81 8.46 -6.81
N ILE A 29 -0.78 7.69 -7.16
CA ILE A 29 -0.84 6.23 -7.35
C ILE A 29 0.33 5.57 -6.65
N VAL A 30 0.05 4.59 -5.80
CA VAL A 30 1.05 3.78 -5.10
C VAL A 30 0.94 2.32 -5.54
N ARG A 31 2.03 1.77 -6.06
CA ARG A 31 2.10 0.36 -6.48
C ARG A 31 2.63 -0.50 -5.33
N VAL A 32 1.94 -1.60 -5.05
CA VAL A 32 2.32 -2.59 -4.03
C VAL A 32 2.53 -3.94 -4.70
N SER A 33 3.70 -4.53 -4.47
CA SER A 33 4.07 -5.84 -5.00
C SER A 33 3.45 -6.93 -4.14
N VAL A 34 2.65 -7.80 -4.75
CA VAL A 34 1.99 -8.92 -4.06
C VAL A 34 2.41 -10.21 -4.76
N PRO A 35 3.58 -10.77 -4.40
CA PRO A 35 4.08 -11.99 -5.03
C PRO A 35 3.24 -13.22 -4.64
N ASP A 36 2.78 -13.25 -3.39
CA ASP A 36 2.21 -14.44 -2.76
C ASP A 36 0.81 -14.20 -2.19
N MET A 37 0.11 -15.29 -1.86
CA MET A 37 -1.23 -15.21 -1.25
C MET A 37 -1.18 -14.60 0.16
N ASP A 38 -0.13 -14.86 0.94
CA ASP A 38 0.03 -14.29 2.28
C ASP A 38 0.12 -12.75 2.22
N ALA A 39 0.84 -12.22 1.22
CA ALA A 39 0.90 -10.79 0.95
C ALA A 39 -0.48 -10.24 0.52
N ALA A 40 -1.27 -11.02 -0.24
CA ALA A 40 -2.62 -10.61 -0.65
C ALA A 40 -3.59 -10.56 0.52
N GLU A 41 -3.54 -11.52 1.44
CA GLU A 41 -4.33 -11.53 2.67
C GLU A 41 -3.97 -10.34 3.57
N THR A 42 -2.67 -10.13 3.77
CA THR A 42 -2.13 -9.00 4.53
C THR A 42 -2.56 -7.66 3.92
N PHE A 43 -2.51 -7.54 2.60
CA PHE A 43 -3.02 -6.38 1.88
C PHE A 43 -4.53 -6.17 2.07
N GLY A 44 -5.31 -7.25 2.12
CA GLY A 44 -6.73 -7.20 2.47
C GLY A 44 -6.97 -6.60 3.86
N GLN A 45 -6.14 -6.94 4.84
CA GLN A 45 -6.19 -6.36 6.19
C GLN A 45 -5.82 -4.87 6.20
N ILE A 46 -4.80 -4.48 5.42
CA ILE A 46 -4.41 -3.06 5.24
C ILE A 46 -5.58 -2.26 4.64
N LYS A 47 -6.24 -2.79 3.61
CA LYS A 47 -7.38 -2.13 2.96
C LYS A 47 -8.61 -2.02 3.85
N SER A 48 -8.83 -3.03 4.70
CA SER A 48 -9.95 -3.08 5.64
C SER A 48 -9.74 -2.14 6.84
N SER A 49 -8.49 -1.77 7.14
CA SER A 49 -8.19 -0.79 8.17
C SER A 49 -8.81 0.56 7.80
N SER A 50 -9.57 1.15 8.73
CA SER A 50 -10.36 2.37 8.47
C SER A 50 -9.50 3.55 7.98
N MET A 51 -8.21 3.52 8.28
CA MET A 51 -7.19 4.47 7.82
C MET A 51 -7.15 4.59 6.29
N TYR A 52 -7.32 3.47 5.57
CA TYR A 52 -7.20 3.43 4.12
C TYR A 52 -8.45 3.97 3.40
N ARG A 53 -9.62 3.97 4.06
CA ARG A 53 -10.90 4.35 3.46
C ARG A 53 -11.05 5.85 3.18
N SER A 54 -10.15 6.68 3.71
CA SER A 54 -10.17 8.14 3.52
C SER A 54 -9.14 8.67 2.52
N LEU A 55 -8.27 7.82 1.98
CA LEU A 55 -7.17 8.27 1.14
C LEU A 55 -7.63 8.44 -0.33
N PRO A 56 -7.29 9.56 -0.99
CA PRO A 56 -7.55 9.76 -2.42
C PRO A 56 -6.58 8.97 -3.34
N THR A 57 -5.56 8.32 -2.77
CA THR A 57 -4.51 7.62 -3.49
C THR A 57 -4.94 6.24 -3.98
N TYR A 58 -4.77 5.97 -5.28
CA TYR A 58 -5.07 4.66 -5.87
C TYR A 58 -3.93 3.67 -5.61
N ILE A 59 -4.21 2.54 -4.96
CA ILE A 59 -3.26 1.43 -4.88
C ILE A 59 -3.47 0.43 -6.00
N LEU A 60 -2.38 0.14 -6.73
CA LEU A 60 -2.33 -0.89 -7.75
C LEU A 60 -1.51 -2.08 -7.25
N ILE A 61 -2.11 -3.27 -7.29
CA ILE A 61 -1.45 -4.52 -6.98
C ILE A 61 -0.71 -4.99 -8.23
N THR A 62 0.59 -5.26 -8.10
CA THR A 62 1.39 -5.82 -9.20
C THR A 62 1.91 -7.19 -8.79
N LYS A 63 1.69 -8.18 -9.65
CA LYS A 63 2.33 -9.50 -9.58
C LYS A 63 3.79 -9.41 -9.97
#